data_AF-A0A1M6MLM3-F1
#
_entry.id   AF-A0A1M6MLM3-F1
#
_cell.length_a   1.000
_cell.length_b   1.000
_cell.length_c   1.000
_cell.angle_alpha   90.00
_cell.angle_beta   90.00
_cell.angle_gamma   90.00
#
_symmetry.space_group_name_H-M   'P 1'
#
loop_
_entity.id
_entity.type
_entity.pdbx_description
1 polymer ?
#
loop_
_entity_poly.entity_id
_entity_poly.type
_entity_poly.pdbx_seq_one_letter_code
_entity_poly.pdbx_strand_id
1 'polypeptide(L)'
;MKKNIIRTLTTFALLTFIASCDRPECENTNLIFEKYSPDAKKYKDELVNQLAKVDRSKLTYWMDSYQEGKNSKYIHTHIQGDGLCAKIVLEINDSEKGIKGIIKNKGKGYHGAELENLKFDIRQDSSSTKFIFQEINGIID
;
A
#
# COMPACT_ATOMS: atom_id res chain seq x y z
N MET A 1 41.33 -29.66 22.47
CA MET A 1 40.15 -28.79 22.67
C MET A 1 39.87 -27.84 21.48
N LYS A 2 39.91 -28.32 20.21
CA LYS A 2 39.70 -27.45 19.02
C LYS A 2 38.52 -27.86 18.12
N LYS A 3 37.90 -29.02 18.36
CA LYS A 3 36.86 -29.59 17.47
C LYS A 3 35.41 -29.20 17.84
N ASN A 4 35.19 -28.70 19.05
CA ASN A 4 33.83 -28.44 19.56
C ASN A 4 33.39 -26.98 19.38
N ILE A 5 34.31 -26.05 19.16
CA ILE A 5 34.01 -24.61 18.97
C ILE A 5 33.46 -24.37 17.54
N ILE A 6 33.92 -25.15 16.56
CA ILE A 6 33.48 -25.05 15.16
C ILE A 6 32.02 -25.49 14.99
N ARG A 7 31.54 -26.45 15.80
CA ARG A 7 30.16 -26.96 15.74
C ARG A 7 29.12 -26.00 16.33
N THR A 8 29.49 -25.20 17.32
CA THR A 8 28.60 -24.19 17.92
C THR A 8 28.52 -22.88 17.13
N LEU A 9 29.46 -22.63 16.21
CA LEU A 9 29.42 -21.43 15.36
C LEU A 9 28.48 -21.59 14.15
N THR A 10 28.20 -22.83 13.72
CA THR A 10 27.36 -23.10 12.54
C THR A 10 25.86 -22.95 12.83
N THR A 11 25.45 -22.99 14.11
CA THR A 11 24.04 -22.92 14.51
C THR A 11 23.53 -21.49 14.69
N PHE A 12 24.41 -20.50 14.77
CA PHE A 12 24.04 -19.09 15.03
C PHE A 12 23.89 -18.25 13.75
N ALA A 13 24.31 -18.76 12.59
CA ALA A 13 24.24 -18.06 11.30
C ALA A 13 22.85 -18.16 10.60
N LEU A 14 21.88 -18.88 11.16
CA LEU A 14 20.58 -19.09 10.51
C LEU A 14 19.46 -18.16 11.03
N LEU A 15 19.76 -17.27 11.97
CA LEU A 15 18.77 -16.37 12.61
C LEU A 15 18.87 -14.91 12.16
N THR A 16 19.75 -14.59 11.22
CA THR A 16 19.87 -13.22 10.70
C THR A 16 18.82 -12.96 9.63
N PHE A 17 17.74 -12.31 10.06
CA PHE A 17 16.99 -11.30 9.31
C PHE A 17 16.28 -11.75 8.02
N ILE A 18 15.13 -12.39 8.21
CA ILE A 18 13.95 -12.09 7.38
C ILE A 18 13.33 -10.79 7.88
N ALA A 19 14.04 -9.67 7.73
CA ALA A 19 13.37 -8.38 7.71
C ALA A 19 12.64 -8.33 6.37
N SER A 20 11.36 -8.74 6.37
CA SER A 20 10.50 -8.49 5.22
C SER A 20 10.45 -6.98 5.04
N CYS A 21 10.79 -6.49 3.84
CA CYS A 21 10.46 -5.12 3.47
C CYS A 21 8.94 -5.00 3.48
N ASP A 22 8.41 -4.44 4.57
CA ASP A 22 7.02 -4.05 4.71
C ASP A 22 7.03 -2.65 5.31
N ARG A 23 5.90 -1.97 5.18
CA ARG A 23 5.69 -0.63 5.68
C ARG A 23 5.91 -0.56 7.20
N PRO A 24 6.26 0.62 7.74
CA PRO A 24 6.23 0.86 9.18
C PRO A 24 4.83 0.59 9.76
N GLU A 25 4.79 0.05 10.98
CA GLU A 25 3.53 -0.06 11.72
C GLU A 25 2.95 1.35 11.96
N CYS A 26 1.64 1.47 11.74
CA CYS A 26 0.87 2.64 12.15
C CYS A 26 -0.45 2.18 12.74
N GLU A 27 -1.01 3.01 13.62
CA GLU A 27 -2.32 2.79 14.21
C GLU A 27 -3.34 3.77 13.64
N ASN A 28 -4.50 3.24 13.26
CA ASN A 28 -5.65 4.05 12.89
C ASN A 28 -6.50 4.34 14.12
N THR A 29 -6.80 5.60 14.39
CA THR A 29 -7.73 6.01 15.47
C THR A 29 -9.10 6.45 14.92
N ASN A 30 -9.33 6.37 13.60
CA ASN A 30 -10.57 6.78 12.97
C ASN A 30 -11.59 5.64 12.95
N LEU A 31 -12.66 5.79 13.73
CA LEU A 31 -13.75 4.80 13.86
C LEU A 31 -14.45 4.48 12.53
N ILE A 32 -14.46 5.40 11.55
CA ILE A 32 -15.03 5.14 10.23
C ILE A 32 -14.18 4.11 9.48
N PHE A 33 -12.86 4.21 9.56
CA PHE A 33 -11.95 3.26 8.91
C PHE A 33 -11.99 1.89 9.58
N GLU A 34 -12.29 1.80 10.87
CA GLU A 34 -12.49 0.52 11.57
C GLU A 34 -13.82 -0.14 11.20
N LYS A 35 -14.87 0.67 11.00
CA LYS A 35 -16.24 0.17 10.83
C LYS A 35 -16.58 -0.22 9.39
N TYR A 36 -15.99 0.45 8.41
CA TYR A 36 -16.36 0.30 7.00
C TYR A 36 -15.21 -0.30 6.19
N SER A 37 -15.55 -1.14 5.21
CA SER A 37 -14.57 -1.62 4.23
C SER A 37 -14.00 -0.44 3.40
N PRO A 38 -12.72 -0.48 2.97
CA PRO A 38 -12.13 0.48 2.05
C PRO A 38 -12.94 0.71 0.75
N ASP A 39 -13.77 -0.26 0.35
CA ASP A 39 -14.64 -0.14 -0.82
C ASP A 39 -15.93 0.66 -0.58
N ALA A 40 -16.35 0.79 0.67
CA ALA A 40 -17.59 1.47 1.03
C ALA A 40 -17.49 2.98 0.82
N LYS A 41 -18.54 3.60 0.28
CA LYS A 41 -18.59 5.05 0.05
C LYS A 41 -18.25 5.86 1.31
N LYS A 42 -18.80 5.47 2.47
CA LYS A 42 -18.54 6.15 3.76
C LYS A 42 -17.05 6.16 4.13
N TYR A 43 -16.35 5.06 3.87
CA TYR A 43 -14.91 4.99 4.08
C TYR A 43 -14.19 5.95 3.14
N LYS A 44 -14.51 5.89 1.84
CA LYS A 44 -13.86 6.71 0.80
C LYS A 44 -14.11 8.20 1.01
N ASP A 45 -15.32 8.59 1.40
CA ASP A 45 -15.67 9.97 1.75
C ASP A 45 -14.85 10.46 2.95
N GLU A 46 -14.70 9.63 3.98
CA GLU A 46 -13.87 9.97 5.12
C GLU A 46 -12.39 10.08 4.74
N LEU A 47 -11.91 9.20 3.87
CA LEU A 47 -10.53 9.30 3.36
C LEU A 47 -10.31 10.61 2.60
N VAL A 48 -11.26 11.06 1.78
CA VAL A 48 -11.20 12.38 1.13
C VAL A 48 -11.14 13.50 2.18
N ASN A 49 -11.97 13.43 3.23
CA ASN A 49 -11.97 14.42 4.31
C ASN A 49 -10.63 14.47 5.08
N GLN A 50 -9.99 13.33 5.29
CA GLN A 50 -8.68 13.25 5.94
C GLN A 50 -7.57 13.77 5.02
N LEU A 51 -7.61 13.40 3.73
CA LEU A 51 -6.66 13.88 2.71
C LEU A 51 -6.66 15.41 2.54
N ALA A 52 -7.77 16.07 2.83
CA ALA A 52 -7.88 17.53 2.80
C ALA A 52 -7.21 18.22 4.02
N LYS A 53 -6.89 17.47 5.08
CA LYS A 53 -6.35 18.00 6.34
C LYS A 53 -4.86 17.72 6.54
N VAL A 54 -4.35 16.70 5.86
CA VAL A 54 -2.95 16.26 5.97
C VAL A 54 -2.07 16.88 4.88
N ASP A 55 -0.78 17.01 5.18
CA ASP A 55 0.24 17.31 4.21
C ASP A 55 0.51 16.10 3.31
N ARG A 56 -0.01 16.15 2.09
CA ARG A 56 0.12 15.07 1.10
C ARG A 56 1.58 14.75 0.74
N SER A 57 2.52 15.69 0.95
CA SER A 57 3.94 15.45 0.68
C SER A 57 4.61 14.53 1.71
N LYS A 58 3.97 14.30 2.86
CA LYS A 58 4.43 13.40 3.92
C LYS A 58 3.80 12.01 3.84
N LEU A 59 2.92 11.77 2.87
CA LEU A 59 2.23 10.49 2.71
C LEU A 59 3.11 9.51 1.94
N THR A 60 3.20 8.30 2.48
CA THR A 60 3.82 7.14 1.85
C THR A 60 2.75 6.12 1.48
N TYR A 61 3.01 5.38 0.41
CA TYR A 61 2.05 4.45 -0.18
C TYR A 61 2.71 3.09 -0.30
N TRP A 62 2.07 2.07 0.22
CA TRP A 62 2.64 0.73 0.26
C TRP A 62 1.68 -0.26 -0.39
N MET A 63 2.20 -1.06 -1.32
CA MET A 63 1.42 -2.03 -2.06
C MET A 63 0.88 -3.11 -1.13
N ASP A 64 -0.43 -3.31 -1.14
CA ASP A 64 -1.11 -4.37 -0.37
C ASP A 64 -1.50 -5.52 -1.31
N SER A 65 -2.38 -5.25 -2.28
CA SER A 65 -2.85 -6.28 -3.20
C SER A 65 -3.33 -5.71 -4.53
N TYR A 66 -3.38 -6.59 -5.54
CA TYR A 66 -3.97 -6.31 -6.85
C TYR A 66 -5.25 -7.14 -6.99
N GLN A 67 -6.32 -6.50 -7.47
CA GLN A 67 -7.60 -7.16 -7.75
C GLN A 67 -8.06 -6.85 -9.17
N GLU A 68 -8.56 -7.87 -9.87
CA GLU A 68 -9.05 -7.73 -11.24
C GLU A 68 -10.41 -8.39 -11.37
N GLY A 69 -11.41 -7.59 -11.72
CA GLY A 69 -12.75 -8.03 -12.12
C GLY A 69 -12.88 -8.10 -13.64
N LYS A 70 -14.11 -8.33 -14.14
CA LYS A 70 -14.35 -8.47 -15.59
C LYS A 70 -13.89 -7.26 -16.41
N ASN A 71 -14.11 -6.05 -15.90
CA ASN A 71 -13.86 -4.79 -16.62
C ASN A 71 -13.09 -3.75 -15.79
N SER A 72 -12.54 -4.15 -14.64
CA SER A 72 -11.89 -3.20 -13.73
C SER A 72 -10.71 -3.82 -13.02
N LYS A 73 -9.67 -3.02 -12.87
CA LYS A 73 -8.43 -3.38 -12.18
C LYS A 73 -8.22 -2.42 -11.02
N TYR A 74 -7.84 -2.96 -9.88
CA TYR A 74 -7.65 -2.19 -8.66
C TYR A 74 -6.31 -2.50 -8.03
N ILE A 75 -5.68 -1.46 -7.49
CA ILE A 75 -4.56 -1.60 -6.57
C ILE A 75 -5.03 -1.16 -5.19
N HIS A 76 -4.94 -2.06 -4.23
CA HIS A 76 -5.10 -1.74 -2.82
C HIS A 76 -3.73 -1.35 -2.28
N THR A 77 -3.69 -0.21 -1.62
CA THR A 77 -2.45 0.32 -1.02
C THR A 77 -2.73 0.78 0.39
N HIS A 78 -1.75 0.63 1.28
CA HIS A 78 -1.73 1.36 2.53
C HIS A 78 -1.30 2.81 2.26
N ILE A 79 -1.95 3.75 2.92
CA ILE A 79 -1.60 5.18 2.90
C ILE A 79 -1.29 5.61 4.33
N GLN A 80 -0.07 6.09 4.55
CA GLN A 80 0.46 6.35 5.89
C GLN A 80 1.27 7.65 5.91
N GLY A 81 1.14 8.43 6.99
CA GLY A 81 1.92 9.65 7.21
C GLY A 81 1.07 10.81 7.72
N ASP A 82 1.70 11.77 8.40
CA ASP A 82 1.04 12.98 8.93
C ASP A 82 -0.22 12.68 9.77
N GLY A 83 -0.18 11.58 10.54
CA GLY A 83 -1.30 11.12 11.37
C GLY A 83 -2.38 10.31 10.63
N LEU A 84 -2.28 10.15 9.30
CA LEU A 84 -3.14 9.25 8.53
C LEU A 84 -2.57 7.82 8.54
N CYS A 85 -3.44 6.84 8.78
CA CYS A 85 -3.15 5.42 8.70
C CYS A 85 -4.38 4.71 8.12
N ALA A 86 -4.39 4.43 6.81
CA ALA A 86 -5.58 3.90 6.13
C ALA A 86 -5.22 2.98 4.96
N LYS A 87 -6.24 2.48 4.25
CA LYS A 87 -6.12 1.82 2.94
C LYS A 87 -6.80 2.67 1.88
N ILE A 88 -6.21 2.78 0.70
CA ILE A 88 -6.82 3.42 -0.47
C ILE A 88 -6.91 2.39 -1.60
N VAL A 89 -8.08 2.34 -2.24
CA VAL A 89 -8.38 1.45 -3.37
C VAL A 89 -8.36 2.29 -4.64
N LEU A 90 -7.33 2.10 -5.46
CA LEU A 90 -7.08 2.85 -6.69
C LEU A 90 -7.64 2.09 -7.89
N GLU A 91 -8.52 2.71 -8.64
CA GLU A 91 -9.06 2.20 -9.92
C GLU A 91 -8.06 2.51 -11.03
N ILE A 92 -7.58 1.47 -11.72
CA ILE A 92 -6.71 1.59 -12.90
C ILE A 92 -7.61 1.63 -14.13
N ASN A 93 -7.65 2.79 -14.79
CA ASN A 93 -8.39 2.98 -16.05
C ASN A 93 -7.42 2.97 -17.24
N ASP A 94 -6.79 4.13 -17.51
CA ASP A 94 -6.10 4.36 -18.78
C ASP A 94 -4.57 4.46 -18.65
N SER A 95 -4.06 4.60 -17.42
CA SER A 95 -2.62 4.70 -17.17
C SER A 95 -2.09 3.49 -16.43
N GLU A 96 -1.03 2.91 -16.99
CA GLU A 96 -0.22 1.86 -16.35
C GLU A 96 1.19 2.36 -16.02
N LYS A 97 1.41 3.69 -16.03
CA LYS A 97 2.75 4.28 -15.87
C LYS A 97 3.33 3.96 -14.49
N GLY A 98 4.48 3.30 -14.49
CA GLY A 98 5.18 2.84 -13.29
C GLY A 98 4.66 1.51 -12.72
N ILE A 99 3.46 1.04 -13.09
CA ILE A 99 2.82 -0.15 -12.49
C ILE A 99 2.70 -1.36 -13.43
N LYS A 100 3.29 -1.33 -14.63
CA LYS A 100 3.22 -2.45 -15.60
C LYS A 100 3.63 -3.80 -15.00
N GLY A 101 4.65 -3.80 -14.13
CA GLY A 101 5.10 -5.00 -13.43
C GLY A 101 4.05 -5.56 -12.48
N ILE A 102 3.40 -4.69 -11.69
CA ILE A 102 2.30 -5.04 -10.78
C ILE A 102 1.15 -5.68 -11.57
N ILE A 103 0.73 -5.06 -12.68
CA ILE A 103 -0.36 -5.57 -13.52
C ILE A 103 0.01 -6.92 -14.13
N LYS A 104 1.18 -7.03 -14.76
CA LYS A 104 1.65 -8.26 -15.41
C LYS A 104 1.72 -9.44 -14.44
N ASN A 105 2.18 -9.20 -13.21
CA ASN A 105 2.36 -10.23 -12.20
C ASN A 105 1.14 -10.37 -11.26
N LYS A 106 0.05 -9.64 -11.51
CA LYS A 106 -1.15 -9.61 -10.67
C LYS A 106 -0.81 -9.34 -9.19
N GLY A 107 0.08 -8.37 -8.96
CA GLY A 107 0.55 -7.95 -7.64
C GLY A 107 1.53 -8.93 -6.94
N LYS A 108 1.83 -10.09 -7.54
CA LYS A 108 2.77 -11.06 -6.92
C LYS A 108 4.18 -10.49 -6.88
N GLY A 109 4.82 -10.58 -5.71
CA GLY A 109 6.17 -10.08 -5.49
C GLY A 109 6.26 -8.57 -5.28
N TYR A 110 5.13 -7.88 -5.09
CA TYR A 110 5.11 -6.44 -4.80
C TYR A 110 4.46 -6.11 -3.46
N HIS A 111 3.97 -7.10 -2.70
CA HIS A 111 3.37 -6.84 -1.38
C HIS A 111 4.41 -6.24 -0.45
N GLY A 112 4.05 -5.14 0.23
CA GLY A 112 4.96 -4.41 1.10
C GLY A 112 5.94 -3.49 0.38
N ALA A 113 5.91 -3.41 -0.95
CA ALA A 113 6.75 -2.47 -1.70
C ALA A 113 6.19 -1.04 -1.64
N GLU A 114 7.07 -0.05 -1.52
CA GLU A 114 6.70 1.36 -1.55
C GLU A 114 6.39 1.79 -3.00
N LEU A 115 5.31 2.52 -3.18
CA LEU A 115 4.90 3.12 -4.45
C LEU A 115 5.31 4.60 -4.45
N GLU A 116 6.51 4.85 -4.95
CA GLU A 116 7.15 6.16 -4.85
C GLU A 116 6.37 7.24 -5.61
N ASN A 117 6.08 8.35 -4.92
CA ASN A 117 5.39 9.52 -5.49
C ASN A 117 4.08 9.16 -6.20
N LEU A 118 3.27 8.28 -5.59
CA LEU A 118 2.00 7.85 -6.15
C LEU A 118 1.03 9.02 -6.36
N LYS A 119 0.54 9.15 -7.59
CA LYS A 119 -0.43 10.17 -8.00
C LYS A 119 -1.76 9.55 -8.37
N PHE A 120 -2.83 10.22 -7.95
CA PHE A 120 -4.20 9.82 -8.22
C PHE A 120 -5.14 11.03 -8.24
N ASP A 121 -6.23 10.89 -8.98
CA ASP A 121 -7.34 11.83 -8.95
C ASP A 121 -8.45 11.33 -8.03
N ILE A 122 -9.20 12.27 -7.46
CA ILE A 122 -10.40 11.99 -6.67
C ILE A 122 -11.62 12.35 -7.52
N ARG A 123 -12.51 11.39 -7.76
CA ARG A 123 -13.81 11.61 -8.39
C ARG A 123 -14.90 11.30 -7.37
N GLN A 124 -15.60 12.33 -6.92
CA GLN A 124 -16.64 12.21 -5.89
C GLN A 124 -17.94 12.82 -6.39
N ASP A 125 -19.04 12.09 -6.19
CA ASP A 125 -20.40 12.51 -6.46
C ASP A 125 -21.35 12.05 -5.32
N SER A 126 -22.65 12.31 -5.48
CA SER A 126 -23.65 11.96 -4.46
C SER A 126 -23.78 10.45 -4.21
N SER A 127 -23.44 9.62 -5.20
CA SER A 127 -23.58 8.16 -5.20
C SER A 127 -22.26 7.43 -5.00
N SER A 128 -21.12 8.01 -5.39
CA SER A 128 -19.84 7.31 -5.45
C SER A 128 -18.65 8.20 -5.12
N THR A 129 -17.58 7.57 -4.64
CA THR A 129 -16.26 8.18 -4.46
C THR A 129 -15.23 7.21 -4.98
N LYS A 130 -14.35 7.69 -5.86
CA LYS A 130 -13.35 6.90 -6.56
C LYS A 130 -12.00 7.59 -6.53
N PHE A 131 -10.95 6.79 -6.40
CA PHE A 131 -9.57 7.22 -6.52
C PHE A 131 -9.03 6.62 -7.82
N ILE A 132 -8.69 7.47 -8.79
CA ILE A 132 -8.27 7.04 -10.12
C ILE A 132 -6.75 7.09 -10.18
N PHE A 133 -6.11 5.95 -10.40
CA PHE A 133 -4.66 5.87 -10.54
C PHE A 133 -4.17 6.71 -11.72
N GLN A 134 -3.08 7.45 -11.53
CA GLN A 134 -2.43 8.22 -12.58
C GLN A 134 -1.03 7.71 -12.89
N GLU A 135 -0.11 7.72 -11.93
CA GLU A 135 1.26 7.26 -12.12
C GLU A 135 1.97 7.05 -10.78
N ILE A 136 3.08 6.31 -10.82
CA ILE A 136 4.11 6.33 -9.79
C ILE A 136 5.47 6.62 -10.45
N ASN A 137 6.42 7.14 -9.69
CA ASN A 137 7.78 7.36 -10.18
C ASN A 137 8.60 6.07 -10.18
N GLY A 138 8.37 5.21 -9.19
CA GLY A 138 9.11 3.97 -9.01
C GLY A 138 8.47 3.06 -7.98
N ILE A 139 9.05 1.86 -7.85
CA ILE A 139 8.72 0.88 -6.81
C ILE A 139 10.00 0.64 -6.02
N ILE A 140 9.92 0.74 -4.70
CA ILE A 140 11.03 0.46 -3.77
C ILE A 140 10.67 -0.83 -3.04
N ASP A 141 11.51 -1.85 -3.19
CA ASP A 141 11.36 -3.21 -2.63
C ASP A 141 12.70 -3.65 -2.01
#